data_AF-A0A1F5L5C8-F1
#
_entry.id   AF-A0A1F5L5C8-F1
#
_cell.length_a   1.000
_cell.length_b   1.000
_cell.length_c   1.000
_cell.angle_alpha   90.00
_cell.angle_beta   90.00
_cell.angle_gamma   90.00
#
_symmetry.space_group_name_H-M   'P 1'
#
loop_
_entity.id
_entity.type
_entity.pdbx_description
1 polymer ?
#
loop_
_entity_poly.entity_id
_entity_poly.type
_entity_poly.pdbx_seq_one_letter_code
_entity_poly.pdbx_strand_id
1 'polypeptide(L)'
;MCGIAIRSAQAMGIYLRDESPSTSNLSKEARYRLWWGLYLLNNRVSGIIGRPLGVHRAFCTTPLPVPYREEDFGEEHVMQLLTNNEARRILISSLQFQTPRNETVESPIAQSPIHVASREEKRSEQARATAAQSLSVNASLYFIYAVDLASIMEEAIGTLYSPIAASRSWLQIELAISALNESIERWLSRLPTSYHLTRTRTNRPDVLQHTSLTFHFYSTKLIITQPCLHRVVYGVPEEGPPSTLCSTLAATCVQVAGQMLDLLPSDPDTAWLYGCSPWWCVLHYIMQSVTVLMMDLVARPEEGTPESAGVEAMIRKAILWLSKMATKDPSAMRAQLLCIDILTRHSSRLAMEIEVGI
;
A
#
# COMPACT_ATOMS: atom_id res chain seq x y z
N MET A 1 -16.68 -1.49 14.35
CA MET A 1 -16.06 -0.32 15.00
C MET A 1 -15.57 0.72 13.99
N CYS A 2 -14.65 0.41 13.06
CA CYS A 2 -14.12 1.39 12.08
C CYS A 2 -15.22 2.17 11.32
N GLY A 3 -16.20 1.46 10.73
CA GLY A 3 -17.32 2.14 10.03
C GLY A 3 -18.22 3.01 10.92
N ILE A 4 -18.30 2.75 12.23
CA ILE A 4 -19.03 3.62 13.16
C ILE A 4 -18.24 4.90 13.37
N ALA A 5 -16.93 4.78 13.62
CA ALA A 5 -16.05 5.93 13.82
C ALA A 5 -16.03 6.87 12.61
N ILE A 6 -15.99 6.34 11.38
CA ILE A 6 -16.06 7.14 10.14
C ILE A 6 -17.39 7.91 10.08
N ARG A 7 -18.52 7.22 10.30
CA ARG A 7 -19.84 7.88 10.26
C ARG A 7 -20.00 8.93 11.36
N SER A 8 -19.47 8.68 12.55
CA SER A 8 -19.43 9.67 13.63
C SER A 8 -18.58 10.88 13.24
N ALA A 9 -17.40 10.67 12.65
CA ALA A 9 -16.56 11.76 12.16
C ALA A 9 -17.24 12.56 11.04
N GLN A 10 -17.95 11.89 10.14
CA GLN A 10 -18.77 12.53 9.10
C GLN A 10 -19.90 13.37 9.71
N ALA A 11 -20.65 12.82 10.66
CA ALA A 11 -21.73 13.52 11.35
C ALA A 11 -21.22 14.77 12.12
N MET A 12 -20.00 14.73 12.64
CA MET A 12 -19.35 15.86 13.29
C MET A 12 -18.67 16.85 12.30
N GLY A 13 -18.73 16.59 10.99
CA GLY A 13 -18.10 17.45 9.97
C GLY A 13 -16.56 17.40 9.96
N ILE A 14 -15.93 16.38 10.55
CA ILE A 14 -14.46 16.27 10.68
C ILE A 14 -13.76 16.04 9.33
N TYR A 15 -14.52 15.59 8.32
CA TYR A 15 -14.10 15.45 6.93
C TYR A 15 -14.08 16.76 6.13
N LEU A 16 -14.57 17.85 6.75
CA LEU A 16 -14.57 19.18 6.19
C LEU A 16 -13.46 20.03 6.83
N ARG A 17 -12.93 20.96 6.05
CA ARG A 17 -12.01 21.98 6.55
C ARG A 17 -12.68 22.86 7.60
N ASP A 18 -12.00 23.08 8.71
CA ASP A 18 -12.48 23.96 9.78
C ASP A 18 -11.93 25.39 9.58
N GLU A 19 -12.78 26.26 9.05
CA GLU A 19 -12.53 27.69 8.85
C GLU A 19 -12.91 28.54 10.08
N SER A 20 -13.48 27.94 11.14
CA SER A 20 -14.01 28.70 12.27
C SER A 20 -12.90 29.46 13.02
N PRO A 21 -13.05 30.76 13.28
CA PRO A 21 -12.10 31.52 14.08
C PRO A 21 -12.17 31.14 15.57
N SER A 22 -13.26 30.51 16.03
CA SER A 22 -13.43 30.09 17.43
C SER A 22 -12.68 28.80 17.76
N THR A 23 -12.32 28.00 16.75
CA THR A 23 -11.51 26.79 16.95
C THR A 23 -10.03 27.15 16.95
N SER A 24 -9.29 26.74 18.00
CA SER A 24 -7.83 26.92 18.03
C SER A 24 -7.13 26.11 16.94
N ASN A 25 -5.99 26.60 16.44
CA ASN A 25 -5.24 25.92 15.37
C ASN A 25 -4.79 24.49 15.76
N LEU A 26 -4.46 24.28 17.04
CA LEU A 26 -4.15 22.96 17.58
C LEU A 26 -5.36 22.02 17.53
N SER A 27 -6.55 22.51 17.88
CA SER A 27 -7.78 21.71 17.79
C SER A 27 -8.15 21.41 16.34
N LYS A 28 -7.89 22.31 15.39
CA LYS A 28 -8.06 22.05 13.95
C LYS A 28 -7.13 20.94 13.47
N GLU A 29 -5.84 21.04 13.82
CA GLU A 29 -4.83 20.06 13.47
C GLU A 29 -5.15 18.66 14.04
N ALA A 30 -5.61 18.59 15.29
CA ALA A 30 -6.04 17.32 15.90
C ALA A 30 -7.21 16.67 15.13
N ARG A 31 -8.19 17.47 14.68
CA ARG A 31 -9.31 16.98 13.84
C ARG A 31 -8.81 16.47 12.48
N TYR A 32 -7.85 17.17 11.87
CA TYR A 32 -7.25 16.74 10.60
C TYR A 32 -6.52 15.40 10.74
N ARG A 33 -5.69 15.25 11.78
CA ARG A 33 -5.01 13.98 12.09
C ARG A 33 -6.00 12.85 12.36
N LEU A 34 -7.07 13.12 13.11
CA LEU A 34 -8.12 12.15 13.38
C LEU A 34 -8.81 11.68 12.09
N TRP A 35 -9.20 12.61 11.22
CA TRP A 35 -9.83 12.28 9.94
C TRP A 35 -8.96 11.37 9.09
N TRP A 36 -7.71 11.78 8.85
CA TRP A 36 -6.79 11.02 8.01
C TRP A 36 -6.37 9.69 8.66
N GLY A 37 -6.36 9.61 9.99
CA GLY A 37 -6.13 8.37 10.71
C GLY A 37 -7.27 7.37 10.51
N LEU A 38 -8.52 7.85 10.56
CA LEU A 38 -9.70 7.05 10.22
C LEU A 38 -9.70 6.63 8.75
N TYR A 39 -9.31 7.54 7.84
CA TYR A 39 -9.16 7.24 6.42
C TYR A 39 -8.15 6.10 6.18
N LEU A 40 -6.95 6.19 6.77
CA LEU A 40 -5.93 5.14 6.68
C LEU A 40 -6.39 3.80 7.24
N LEU A 41 -7.00 3.82 8.43
CA LEU A 41 -7.50 2.62 9.06
C LEU A 41 -8.59 1.96 8.19
N ASN A 42 -9.52 2.76 7.67
CA ASN A 42 -10.56 2.27 6.78
C ASN A 42 -9.96 1.67 5.52
N ASN A 43 -9.00 2.35 4.90
CA ASN A 43 -8.36 1.90 3.66
C ASN A 43 -7.71 0.52 3.85
N ARG A 44 -6.90 0.36 4.90
CA ARG A 44 -6.28 -0.94 5.22
C ARG A 44 -7.30 -2.02 5.52
N VAL A 45 -8.30 -1.71 6.34
CA VAL A 45 -9.36 -2.68 6.69
C VAL A 45 -10.15 -3.10 5.46
N SER A 46 -10.53 -2.16 4.60
CA SER A 46 -11.21 -2.41 3.32
C SER A 46 -10.38 -3.30 2.41
N GLY A 47 -9.07 -3.05 2.29
CA GLY A 47 -8.15 -3.92 1.54
C GLY A 47 -8.08 -5.35 2.11
N ILE A 48 -8.11 -5.50 3.43
CA ILE A 48 -8.08 -6.81 4.10
C ILE A 48 -9.35 -7.64 3.83
N ILE A 49 -10.51 -7.00 3.89
CA ILE A 49 -11.81 -7.70 3.89
C ILE A 49 -12.55 -7.60 2.55
N GLY A 50 -11.96 -6.95 1.54
CA GLY A 50 -12.57 -6.75 0.22
C GLY A 50 -13.82 -5.86 0.23
N ARG A 51 -13.97 -4.96 1.21
CA ARG A 51 -15.13 -4.05 1.29
C ARG A 51 -14.90 -2.78 0.47
N PRO A 52 -15.94 -2.26 -0.21
CA PRO A 52 -15.86 -0.95 -0.86
C PRO A 52 -15.42 0.14 0.12
N LEU A 53 -14.64 1.09 -0.38
CA LEU A 53 -14.22 2.25 0.38
C LEU A 53 -15.41 3.21 0.47
N GLY A 54 -15.82 3.55 1.69
CA GLY A 54 -17.01 4.35 1.96
C GLY A 54 -16.78 5.87 1.97
N VAL A 55 -15.57 6.33 1.65
CA VAL A 55 -15.17 7.75 1.75
C VAL A 55 -14.55 8.17 0.43
N HIS A 56 -15.31 8.86 -0.41
CA HIS A 56 -14.77 9.37 -1.68
C HIS A 56 -14.04 10.70 -1.44
N ARG A 57 -12.79 10.78 -1.89
CA ARG A 57 -11.89 11.93 -1.65
C ARG A 57 -12.46 13.26 -2.16
N ALA A 58 -13.28 13.24 -3.22
CA ALA A 58 -13.91 14.45 -3.77
C ALA A 58 -14.82 15.20 -2.77
N PHE A 59 -15.34 14.51 -1.75
CA PHE A 59 -16.17 15.13 -0.71
C PHE A 59 -15.39 15.52 0.54
N CYS A 60 -14.07 15.28 0.56
CA CYS A 60 -13.20 15.60 1.68
C CYS A 60 -12.48 16.93 1.43
N THR A 61 -12.75 17.93 2.26
CA THR A 61 -12.02 19.21 2.22
C THR A 61 -10.99 19.34 3.35
N THR A 62 -10.93 18.37 4.28
CA THR A 62 -9.94 18.33 5.35
C THR A 62 -8.50 18.35 4.81
N PRO A 63 -7.69 19.37 5.17
CA PRO A 63 -6.27 19.42 4.78
C PRO A 63 -5.49 18.24 5.35
N LEU A 64 -4.40 17.85 4.68
CA LEU A 64 -3.44 16.93 5.29
C LEU A 64 -2.79 17.58 6.53
N PRO A 65 -2.47 16.78 7.56
CA PRO A 65 -1.82 17.29 8.76
C PRO A 65 -0.40 17.76 8.46
N VAL A 66 0.15 18.59 9.34
CA VAL A 66 1.54 19.02 9.20
C VAL A 66 2.49 17.85 9.52
N PRO A 67 3.64 17.70 8.82
CA PRO A 67 4.56 16.58 8.99
C PRO A 67 5.49 16.70 10.22
N TYR A 68 4.96 17.21 11.34
CA TYR A 68 5.69 17.45 12.60
C TYR A 68 5.03 16.71 13.76
N ARG A 69 5.78 16.36 14.81
CA ARG A 69 5.20 15.71 15.99
C ARG A 69 4.49 16.75 16.84
N GLU A 70 3.57 16.30 17.70
CA GLU A 70 2.83 17.23 18.58
C GLU A 70 3.76 17.98 19.55
N GLU A 71 4.85 17.32 19.96
CA GLU A 71 5.94 17.92 20.76
C GLU A 71 6.62 19.11 20.06
N ASP A 72 6.66 19.12 18.73
CA ASP A 72 7.31 20.17 17.93
C ASP A 72 6.35 21.36 17.68
N PHE A 73 5.08 21.29 18.08
CA PHE A 73 4.08 22.31 17.75
C PHE A 73 4.34 23.67 18.41
N GLY A 74 5.18 23.72 19.44
CA GLY A 74 5.62 24.97 20.06
C GLY A 74 6.69 25.72 19.26
N GLU A 75 7.31 25.07 18.26
CA GLU A 75 8.36 25.69 17.46
C GLU A 75 7.77 26.73 16.49
N GLU A 76 8.43 27.88 16.36
CA GLU A 76 7.89 29.03 15.61
C GLU A 76 7.55 28.68 14.17
N HIS A 77 8.42 27.94 13.48
CA HIS A 77 8.20 27.55 12.09
C HIS A 77 7.02 26.56 11.95
N VAL A 78 6.77 25.71 12.94
CA VAL A 78 5.62 24.80 12.96
C VAL A 78 4.34 25.57 13.26
N MET A 79 4.36 26.49 14.22
CA MET A 79 3.21 27.38 14.52
C MET A 79 2.82 28.24 13.31
N GLN A 80 3.79 28.70 12.52
CA GLN A 80 3.53 29.38 11.26
C GLN A 80 2.77 28.49 10.28
N LEU A 81 3.13 27.22 10.13
CA LEU A 81 2.40 26.27 9.28
C LEU A 81 1.00 25.96 9.80
N LEU A 82 0.82 25.90 11.13
CA LEU A 82 -0.48 25.67 11.74
C LEU A 82 -1.45 26.83 11.49
N THR A 83 -0.93 28.07 11.49
CA THR A 83 -1.70 29.31 11.38
C THR A 83 -1.85 29.80 9.94
N ASN A 84 -0.83 29.64 9.11
CA ASN A 84 -0.82 30.08 7.72
C ASN A 84 -1.18 28.94 6.77
N ASN A 85 -2.42 28.99 6.30
CA ASN A 85 -2.98 28.02 5.36
C ASN A 85 -2.22 27.91 4.04
N GLU A 86 -1.69 29.02 3.52
CA GLU A 86 -0.96 29.05 2.25
C GLU A 86 0.41 28.39 2.41
N ALA A 87 1.13 28.69 3.50
CA ALA A 87 2.40 28.04 3.81
C ALA A 87 2.22 26.52 4.00
N ARG A 88 1.16 26.09 4.71
CA ARG A 88 0.78 24.67 4.82
C ARG A 88 0.54 24.07 3.44
N ARG A 89 -0.27 24.72 2.60
CA ARG A 89 -0.62 24.22 1.26
C ARG A 89 0.63 24.02 0.40
N ILE A 90 1.55 24.99 0.42
CA ILE A 90 2.82 24.92 -0.33
C ILE A 90 3.64 23.71 0.15
N LEU A 91 3.86 23.57 1.47
CA LEU A 91 4.60 22.44 2.04
C LEU A 91 3.95 21.09 1.68
N ILE A 92 2.65 20.95 1.91
CA ILE A 92 1.92 19.70 1.63
C ILE A 92 1.95 19.37 0.14
N SER A 93 1.75 20.35 -0.75
CA SER A 93 1.85 20.14 -2.20
C SER A 93 3.24 19.73 -2.66
N SER A 94 4.27 20.01 -1.84
CA SER A 94 5.63 19.54 -2.10
C SER A 94 5.85 18.09 -1.66
N LEU A 95 5.11 17.63 -0.66
CA LEU A 95 5.21 16.27 -0.14
C LEU A 95 4.25 15.29 -0.85
N GLN A 96 3.17 15.81 -1.45
CA GLN A 96 2.17 14.97 -2.12
C GLN A 96 2.64 14.44 -3.46
N PHE A 97 2.36 13.15 -3.70
CA PHE A 97 2.78 12.45 -4.91
C PHE A 97 1.71 12.41 -6.01
N GLN A 98 0.45 12.61 -5.66
CA GLN A 98 -0.65 12.72 -6.62
C GLN A 98 -0.81 14.16 -7.12
N THR A 99 -0.78 14.32 -8.44
CA THR A 99 -1.35 15.51 -9.10
C THR A 99 -2.87 15.48 -8.95
N PRO A 100 -3.56 16.61 -8.72
CA PRO A 100 -5.00 16.64 -8.87
C PRO A 100 -5.31 16.22 -10.31
N ARG A 101 -6.04 15.12 -10.47
CA ARG A 101 -6.65 14.77 -11.75
C ARG A 101 -7.68 15.86 -11.98
N ASN A 102 -7.39 16.81 -12.87
CA ASN A 102 -8.41 17.71 -13.37
C ASN A 102 -9.50 16.81 -13.97
N GLU A 103 -10.60 16.65 -13.25
CA GLU A 103 -11.84 16.19 -13.84
C GLU A 103 -12.16 17.20 -14.93
N THR A 104 -11.88 16.82 -16.18
CA THR A 104 -12.32 17.56 -17.35
C THR A 104 -13.83 17.57 -17.31
N VAL A 105 -14.39 18.66 -16.77
CA VAL A 105 -15.71 19.13 -17.15
C VAL A 105 -15.69 19.23 -18.67
N GLU A 106 -16.57 18.46 -19.32
CA GLU A 106 -16.73 18.44 -20.75
C GLU A 106 -16.87 19.87 -21.30
N SER A 107 -15.88 20.30 -22.08
CA SER A 107 -16.07 21.35 -23.07
C SER A 107 -15.13 21.10 -24.24
N PRO A 108 -15.66 20.94 -25.47
CA PRO A 108 -14.83 20.72 -26.64
C PRO A 108 -14.24 22.06 -27.11
N ILE A 109 -13.05 21.97 -27.73
CA ILE A 109 -12.30 23.01 -28.45
C ILE A 109 -11.23 23.73 -27.61
N ALA A 110 -9.99 23.22 -27.66
CA ALA A 110 -8.84 23.94 -28.22
C ALA A 110 -7.51 23.19 -27.97
N GLN A 111 -6.92 22.70 -29.07
CA GLN A 111 -5.49 22.70 -29.44
C GLN A 111 -4.41 22.51 -28.35
N SER A 112 -3.62 21.46 -28.58
CA SER A 112 -2.43 20.99 -27.84
C SER A 112 -1.47 22.06 -27.31
N PRO A 113 -0.88 21.80 -26.12
CA PRO A 113 0.46 22.27 -25.81
C PRO A 113 1.38 21.11 -25.35
N ILE A 114 1.89 20.32 -26.31
CA ILE A 114 2.98 19.36 -26.05
C ILE A 114 4.30 20.12 -26.21
N HIS A 115 4.77 20.85 -25.18
CA HIS A 115 6.21 21.02 -24.92
C HIS A 115 6.59 21.84 -23.67
N VAL A 116 5.69 22.63 -23.07
CA VAL A 116 6.06 23.56 -21.97
C VAL A 116 5.98 22.90 -20.58
N ALA A 117 5.11 21.89 -20.38
CA ALA A 117 4.90 21.24 -19.08
C ALA A 117 6.15 20.52 -18.51
N SER A 118 7.00 19.95 -19.38
CA SER A 118 8.10 19.07 -18.94
C SER A 118 9.23 19.76 -18.16
N ARG A 119 9.45 21.06 -18.34
CA ARG A 119 10.56 21.79 -17.71
C ARG A 119 10.17 22.40 -16.36
N GLU A 120 8.93 22.85 -16.24
CA GLU A 120 8.36 23.35 -14.98
C GLU A 120 8.03 22.20 -14.03
N GLU A 121 7.52 21.07 -14.52
CA GLU A 121 7.32 19.86 -13.72
C GLU A 121 8.64 19.37 -13.12
N LYS A 122 9.71 19.26 -13.92
CA LYS A 122 11.04 18.85 -13.43
C LYS A 122 11.62 19.81 -12.39
N ARG A 123 11.42 21.12 -12.55
CA ARG A 123 11.89 22.13 -11.58
C ARG A 123 11.08 22.09 -10.29
N SER A 124 9.77 21.86 -10.39
CA SER A 124 8.87 21.63 -9.26
C SER A 124 9.29 20.35 -8.52
N GLU A 125 9.50 19.24 -9.23
CA GLU A 125 9.96 17.95 -8.69
C GLU A 125 11.25 18.07 -7.88
N GLN A 126 12.25 18.81 -8.39
CA GLN A 126 13.52 19.03 -7.69
C GLN A 126 13.34 19.86 -6.41
N ALA A 127 12.47 20.87 -6.43
CA ALA A 127 12.15 21.68 -5.26
C ALA A 127 11.43 20.84 -4.18
N ARG A 128 10.52 19.94 -4.61
CA ARG A 128 9.84 18.98 -3.74
C ARG A 128 10.79 18.01 -3.06
N ALA A 129 11.71 17.42 -3.82
CA ALA A 129 12.73 16.51 -3.29
C ALA A 129 13.63 17.20 -2.26
N THR A 130 13.99 18.47 -2.51
CA THR A 130 14.82 19.27 -1.59
C THR A 130 14.06 19.58 -0.29
N ALA A 131 12.78 19.94 -0.38
CA ALA A 131 11.92 20.16 0.80
C ALA A 131 11.72 18.88 1.61
N ALA A 132 11.47 17.73 0.97
CA ALA A 132 11.30 16.46 1.67
C ALA A 132 12.59 15.98 2.36
N GLN A 133 13.77 16.33 1.82
CA GLN A 133 15.07 16.02 2.40
C GLN A 133 15.44 16.90 3.60
N SER A 134 14.90 18.12 3.69
CA SER A 134 15.18 19.02 4.82
C SER A 134 14.34 18.69 6.07
N LEU A 135 13.28 17.89 5.94
CA LEU A 135 12.48 17.43 7.07
C LEU A 135 13.14 16.24 7.77
N SER A 136 13.15 16.29 9.11
CA SER A 136 13.60 15.16 9.93
C SER A 136 12.64 13.96 9.77
N VAL A 137 13.21 12.75 9.77
CA VAL A 137 12.42 11.52 9.73
C VAL A 137 11.60 11.41 11.01
N ASN A 138 10.28 11.38 10.88
CA ASN A 138 9.38 11.34 12.03
C ASN A 138 8.04 10.67 11.68
N ALA A 139 7.30 10.24 12.70
CA ALA A 139 6.05 9.52 12.54
C ALA A 139 4.96 10.31 11.77
N SER A 140 4.94 11.64 11.87
CA SER A 140 3.98 12.48 11.15
C SER A 140 4.31 12.56 9.66
N LEU A 141 5.59 12.60 9.28
CA LEU A 141 5.98 12.53 7.86
C LEU A 141 5.67 11.15 7.25
N TYR A 142 5.94 10.06 7.99
CA TYR A 142 5.49 8.71 7.61
C TYR A 142 3.98 8.65 7.36
N PHE A 143 3.20 9.31 8.21
CA PHE A 143 1.75 9.34 8.09
C PHE A 143 1.30 9.99 6.78
N ILE A 144 1.93 11.07 6.33
CA ILE A 144 1.63 11.70 5.03
C ILE A 144 1.88 10.73 3.88
N TYR A 145 3.03 10.07 3.87
CA TYR A 145 3.36 9.09 2.82
C TYR A 145 2.41 7.88 2.83
N ALA A 146 2.00 7.44 4.02
CA ALA A 146 1.01 6.38 4.14
C ALA A 146 -0.35 6.79 3.56
N VAL A 147 -0.78 8.05 3.73
CA VAL A 147 -2.05 8.57 3.18
C VAL A 147 -2.01 8.60 1.67
N ASP A 148 -0.92 9.08 1.08
CA ASP A 148 -0.75 9.10 -0.37
C ASP A 148 -0.70 7.69 -0.97
N LEU A 149 -0.10 6.73 -0.28
CA LEU A 149 -0.10 5.34 -0.72
C LEU A 149 -1.50 4.71 -0.61
N ALA A 150 -2.23 5.01 0.47
CA ALA A 150 -3.61 4.57 0.65
C ALA A 150 -4.52 5.05 -0.48
N SER A 151 -4.32 6.26 -1.00
CA SER A 151 -5.12 6.77 -2.12
C SER A 151 -4.83 6.05 -3.44
N ILE A 152 -3.59 5.62 -3.68
CA ILE A 152 -3.26 4.75 -4.83
C ILE A 152 -3.93 3.37 -4.67
N MET A 153 -3.89 2.79 -3.47
CA MET A 153 -4.58 1.53 -3.18
C MET A 153 -6.09 1.64 -3.37
N GLU A 154 -6.68 2.75 -2.95
CA GLU A 154 -8.10 3.06 -3.17
C GLU A 154 -8.46 3.11 -4.65
N GLU A 155 -7.67 3.85 -5.44
CA GLU A 155 -7.88 3.95 -6.88
C GLU A 155 -7.73 2.57 -7.56
N ALA A 156 -6.76 1.77 -7.14
CA ALA A 156 -6.57 0.41 -7.64
C ALA A 156 -7.78 -0.49 -7.34
N ILE A 157 -8.28 -0.49 -6.10
CA ILE A 157 -9.46 -1.26 -5.72
C ILE A 157 -10.70 -0.82 -6.51
N GLY A 158 -10.95 0.50 -6.61
CA GLY A 158 -12.08 1.05 -7.33
C GLY A 158 -12.02 0.82 -8.84
N THR A 159 -10.83 0.79 -9.42
CA THR A 159 -10.63 0.68 -10.87
C THR A 159 -10.55 -0.76 -11.37
N LEU A 160 -9.96 -1.65 -10.58
CA LEU A 160 -9.65 -3.03 -11.00
C LEU A 160 -10.61 -4.07 -10.42
N TYR A 161 -11.19 -3.82 -9.23
CA TYR A 161 -11.96 -4.80 -8.47
C TYR A 161 -13.41 -4.37 -8.20
N SER A 162 -13.84 -3.22 -8.74
CA SER A 162 -15.24 -2.80 -8.60
C SER A 162 -16.18 -3.62 -9.50
N PRO A 163 -17.49 -3.66 -9.19
CA PRO A 163 -18.48 -4.29 -10.07
C PRO A 163 -18.47 -3.70 -11.50
N ILE A 164 -18.13 -2.41 -11.63
CA ILE A 164 -18.02 -1.72 -12.93
C ILE A 164 -16.78 -2.22 -13.70
N ALA A 165 -15.71 -2.64 -13.00
CA ALA A 165 -14.55 -3.21 -13.65
C ALA A 165 -14.89 -4.50 -14.42
N ALA A 166 -15.87 -5.28 -13.94
CA ALA A 166 -16.31 -6.51 -14.60
C ALA A 166 -16.92 -6.28 -15.99
N SER A 167 -17.41 -5.08 -16.30
CA SER A 167 -17.94 -4.74 -17.63
C SER A 167 -16.89 -4.14 -18.57
N ARG A 168 -15.65 -3.92 -18.12
CA ARG A 168 -14.58 -3.34 -18.95
C ARG A 168 -13.91 -4.42 -19.79
N SER A 169 -13.40 -4.03 -20.97
CA SER A 169 -12.57 -4.94 -21.75
C SER A 169 -11.20 -5.14 -21.09
N TRP A 170 -10.54 -6.27 -21.37
CA TRP A 170 -9.20 -6.50 -20.83
C TRP A 170 -8.21 -5.39 -21.16
N LEU A 171 -8.25 -4.86 -22.40
CA LEU A 171 -7.38 -3.76 -22.80
C LEU A 171 -7.53 -2.53 -21.89
N GLN A 172 -8.76 -2.21 -21.47
CA GLN A 172 -9.01 -1.11 -20.54
C GLN A 172 -8.46 -1.41 -19.14
N ILE A 173 -8.57 -2.66 -18.68
CA ILE A 173 -8.01 -3.11 -17.40
C ILE A 173 -6.47 -3.06 -17.44
N GLU A 174 -5.85 -3.54 -18.51
CA GLU A 174 -4.39 -3.55 -18.67
C GLU A 174 -3.81 -2.13 -18.73
N LEU A 175 -4.46 -1.21 -19.43
CA LEU A 175 -4.09 0.22 -19.43
C LEU A 175 -4.22 0.83 -18.03
N ALA A 176 -5.28 0.49 -17.29
CA ALA A 176 -5.46 0.95 -15.92
C ALA A 176 -4.39 0.40 -14.98
N ILE A 177 -4.04 -0.88 -15.09
CA ILE A 177 -2.94 -1.50 -14.34
C ILE A 177 -1.62 -0.78 -14.63
N SER A 178 -1.32 -0.50 -15.91
CA SER A 178 -0.10 0.21 -16.30
C SER A 178 -0.03 1.59 -15.64
N ALA A 179 -1.11 2.38 -15.71
CA ALA A 179 -1.17 3.71 -15.12
C ALA A 179 -1.03 3.70 -13.59
N LEU A 180 -1.65 2.72 -12.92
CA LEU A 180 -1.54 2.52 -11.47
C LEU A 180 -0.12 2.08 -11.08
N ASN A 181 0.51 1.19 -11.86
CA ASN A 181 1.88 0.75 -11.64
C ASN A 181 2.87 1.91 -11.81
N GLU A 182 2.72 2.74 -12.84
CA GLU A 182 3.51 3.97 -12.97
C GLU A 182 3.30 4.93 -11.78
N SER A 183 2.07 5.02 -11.26
CA SER A 183 1.75 5.87 -10.12
C SER A 183 2.44 5.42 -8.85
N ILE A 184 2.45 4.12 -8.56
CA ILE A 184 3.14 3.58 -7.37
C ILE A 184 4.68 3.63 -7.51
N GLU A 185 5.23 3.44 -8.72
CA GLU A 185 6.68 3.62 -8.98
C GLU A 185 7.11 5.09 -8.86
N ARG A 186 6.27 6.01 -9.33
CA ARG A 186 6.50 7.45 -9.15
C ARG A 186 6.46 7.83 -7.67
N TRP A 187 5.55 7.24 -6.90
CA TRP A 187 5.51 7.42 -5.45
C TRP A 187 6.81 6.92 -4.80
N LEU A 188 7.28 5.71 -5.16
CA LEU A 188 8.52 5.14 -4.62
C LEU A 188 9.76 5.98 -4.95
N SER A 189 9.92 6.43 -6.20
CA SER A 189 11.10 7.19 -6.63
C SER A 189 11.22 8.57 -6.00
N ARG A 190 10.13 9.09 -5.43
CA ARG A 190 10.09 10.40 -4.77
C ARG A 190 10.18 10.30 -3.24
N LEU A 191 10.22 9.11 -2.67
CA LEU A 191 10.50 8.95 -1.24
C LEU A 191 11.94 9.39 -0.94
N PRO A 192 12.20 10.08 0.19
CA PRO A 192 13.56 10.37 0.60
C PRO A 192 14.35 9.08 0.85
N THR A 193 15.67 9.13 0.68
CA THR A 193 16.56 7.94 0.82
C THR A 193 16.45 7.26 2.18
N SER A 194 16.12 8.01 3.23
CA SER A 194 15.87 7.50 4.58
C SER A 194 14.62 6.62 4.71
N TYR A 195 13.70 6.71 3.73
CA TYR A 195 12.46 5.96 3.61
C TYR A 195 12.50 4.88 2.51
N HIS A 196 13.64 4.70 1.83
CA HIS A 196 13.77 3.64 0.82
C HIS A 196 13.44 2.27 1.43
N LEU A 197 12.79 1.44 0.62
CA LEU A 197 12.17 0.17 1.02
C LEU A 197 13.19 -0.97 1.13
N THR A 198 14.26 -0.76 1.89
CA THR A 198 15.29 -1.76 2.15
C THR A 198 15.00 -2.49 3.47
N ARG A 199 15.41 -3.76 3.58
CA ARG A 199 15.31 -4.56 4.82
C ARG A 199 15.83 -3.76 6.02
N THR A 200 14.92 -3.43 6.93
CA THR A 200 15.17 -2.53 8.05
C THR A 200 15.99 -3.23 9.13
N ARG A 201 17.04 -2.57 9.61
CA ARG A 201 17.76 -3.03 10.82
C ARG A 201 16.90 -2.71 12.04
N THR A 202 16.76 -3.66 12.97
CA THR A 202 15.97 -3.56 14.20
C THR A 202 16.37 -2.42 15.14
N ASN A 203 17.53 -1.79 14.93
CA ASN A 203 18.08 -0.74 15.79
C ASN A 203 17.65 0.69 15.43
N ARG A 204 16.68 0.90 14.52
CA ARG A 204 16.20 2.24 14.20
C ARG A 204 15.06 2.70 15.14
N PRO A 205 14.95 3.98 15.48
CA PRO A 205 13.84 4.48 16.30
C PRO A 205 12.49 4.44 15.56
N ASP A 206 12.50 4.36 14.22
CA ASP A 206 11.35 4.43 13.33
C ASP A 206 11.03 3.09 12.64
N VAL A 207 11.53 1.96 13.16
CA VAL A 207 11.39 0.63 12.51
C VAL A 207 9.93 0.28 12.24
N LEU A 208 9.03 0.55 13.17
CA LEU A 208 7.62 0.19 13.02
C LEU A 208 6.97 0.95 11.86
N GLN A 209 7.19 2.26 11.78
CA GLN A 209 6.61 3.11 10.73
C GLN A 209 7.19 2.74 9.36
N HIS A 210 8.50 2.53 9.28
CA HIS A 210 9.18 2.10 8.07
C HIS A 210 8.67 0.74 7.57
N THR A 211 8.63 -0.25 8.46
CA THR A 211 8.14 -1.61 8.16
C THR A 211 6.67 -1.56 7.74
N SER A 212 5.85 -0.79 8.44
CA SER A 212 4.42 -0.62 8.12
C SER A 212 4.20 0.03 6.76
N LEU A 213 5.02 1.03 6.38
CA LEU A 213 4.94 1.68 5.08
C LEU A 213 5.38 0.73 3.96
N THR A 214 6.43 -0.06 4.21
CA THR A 214 6.97 -1.03 3.25
C THR A 214 5.98 -2.17 2.98
N PHE A 215 5.36 -2.74 4.02
CA PHE A 215 4.29 -3.72 3.85
C PHE A 215 3.11 -3.16 3.07
N HIS A 216 2.71 -1.92 3.37
CA HIS A 216 1.63 -1.26 2.64
C HIS A 216 2.01 -1.12 1.15
N PHE A 217 3.23 -0.69 0.83
CA PHE A 217 3.67 -0.51 -0.55
C PHE A 217 3.58 -1.82 -1.34
N TYR A 218 4.16 -2.89 -0.79
CA TYR A 218 4.11 -4.18 -1.48
C TYR A 218 2.66 -4.68 -1.59
N SER A 219 1.80 -4.45 -0.60
CA SER A 219 0.39 -4.86 -0.66
C SER A 219 -0.36 -4.11 -1.76
N THR A 220 -0.16 -2.81 -1.87
CA THR A 220 -0.72 -2.01 -2.97
C THR A 220 -0.20 -2.50 -4.32
N LYS A 221 1.09 -2.80 -4.43
CA LYS A 221 1.69 -3.30 -5.67
C LYS A 221 1.19 -4.69 -6.05
N LEU A 222 0.98 -5.59 -5.08
CA LEU A 222 0.33 -6.89 -5.31
C LEU A 222 -1.08 -6.68 -5.87
N ILE A 223 -1.90 -5.85 -5.23
CA ILE A 223 -3.27 -5.56 -5.70
C ILE A 223 -3.29 -5.03 -7.14
N ILE A 224 -2.35 -4.15 -7.50
CA ILE A 224 -2.25 -3.60 -8.86
C ILE A 224 -1.87 -4.69 -9.89
N THR A 225 -0.91 -5.55 -9.56
CA THR A 225 -0.29 -6.49 -10.51
C THR A 225 -0.97 -7.86 -10.58
N GLN A 226 -1.73 -8.24 -9.54
CA GLN A 226 -2.38 -9.55 -9.42
C GLN A 226 -3.34 -9.92 -10.58
N PRO A 227 -4.10 -9.00 -11.20
CA PRO A 227 -4.95 -9.37 -12.33
C PRO A 227 -4.15 -9.89 -13.53
N CYS A 228 -2.93 -9.38 -13.75
CA CYS A 228 -2.03 -9.88 -14.79
C CYS A 228 -1.58 -11.31 -14.49
N LEU A 229 -1.24 -11.63 -13.24
CA LEU A 229 -0.92 -13.00 -12.84
C LEU A 229 -2.12 -13.92 -13.05
N HIS A 230 -3.31 -13.50 -12.64
CA HIS A 230 -4.54 -14.29 -12.85
C HIS A 230 -4.80 -14.56 -14.33
N ARG A 231 -4.57 -13.59 -15.23
CA ARG A 231 -4.69 -13.79 -16.68
C ARG A 231 -3.63 -14.75 -17.23
N VAL A 232 -2.40 -14.69 -16.73
CA VAL A 232 -1.34 -15.61 -17.17
C VAL A 232 -1.65 -17.05 -16.73
N VAL A 233 -2.17 -17.24 -15.51
CA VAL A 233 -2.41 -18.57 -14.94
C VAL A 233 -3.75 -19.18 -15.37
N TYR A 234 -4.81 -18.37 -15.42
CA TYR A 234 -6.19 -18.82 -15.65
C TYR A 234 -6.83 -18.21 -16.90
N GLY A 235 -6.06 -17.54 -17.76
CA GLY A 235 -6.57 -16.92 -18.98
C GLY A 235 -7.24 -17.93 -19.91
N VAL A 236 -8.38 -17.54 -20.50
CA VAL A 236 -9.12 -18.39 -21.44
C VAL A 236 -8.42 -18.35 -22.81
N PRO A 237 -8.26 -19.49 -23.52
CA PRO A 237 -7.60 -19.53 -24.83
C PRO A 237 -8.18 -18.58 -25.89
N GLU A 238 -9.48 -18.26 -25.79
CA GLU A 238 -10.19 -17.36 -26.71
C GLU A 238 -9.77 -15.88 -26.60
N GLU A 239 -9.21 -15.46 -25.47
CA GLU A 239 -8.74 -14.08 -25.26
C GLU A 239 -7.35 -13.81 -25.85
N GLY A 240 -6.75 -14.82 -26.48
CA GLY A 240 -5.39 -14.78 -27.00
C GLY A 240 -4.32 -14.82 -25.90
N PRO A 241 -3.04 -14.93 -26.29
CA PRO A 241 -1.95 -14.95 -25.33
C PRO A 241 -1.86 -13.64 -24.53
N PRO A 242 -1.37 -13.68 -23.28
CA PRO A 242 -1.08 -12.47 -22.51
C PRO A 242 -0.12 -11.55 -23.27
N SER A 243 -0.33 -10.24 -23.18
CA SER A 243 0.61 -9.26 -23.73
C SER A 243 1.98 -9.36 -23.03
N THR A 244 3.02 -8.80 -23.65
CA THR A 244 4.36 -8.69 -23.02
C THR A 244 4.29 -7.88 -21.72
N LEU A 245 3.47 -6.83 -21.68
CA LEU A 245 3.27 -6.00 -20.49
C LEU A 245 2.61 -6.82 -19.37
N CYS A 246 1.53 -7.54 -19.68
CA CYS A 246 0.85 -8.42 -18.73
C CYS A 246 1.81 -9.47 -18.16
N SER A 247 2.61 -10.11 -19.01
CA SER A 247 3.57 -11.13 -18.58
C SER A 247 4.64 -10.54 -17.66
N THR A 248 5.13 -9.34 -17.96
CA THR A 248 6.12 -8.62 -17.13
C THR A 248 5.55 -8.26 -15.76
N LEU A 249 4.31 -7.77 -15.73
CA LEU A 249 3.64 -7.40 -14.48
C LEU A 249 3.23 -8.61 -13.65
N ALA A 250 2.88 -9.75 -14.29
CA ALA A 250 2.67 -11.01 -13.61
C ALA A 250 3.95 -11.49 -12.90
N ALA A 251 5.09 -11.47 -13.58
CA ALA A 251 6.39 -11.80 -12.98
C ALA A 251 6.75 -10.82 -11.84
N THR A 252 6.45 -9.53 -12.02
CA THR A 252 6.60 -8.52 -10.96
C THR A 252 5.73 -8.83 -9.74
N CYS A 253 4.51 -9.32 -9.94
CA CYS A 253 3.61 -9.73 -8.84
C CYS A 253 4.24 -10.80 -7.96
N VAL A 254 4.79 -11.85 -8.59
CA VAL A 254 5.48 -12.96 -7.89
C VAL A 254 6.72 -12.45 -7.16
N GLN A 255 7.53 -11.61 -7.80
CA GLN A 255 8.71 -11.00 -7.19
C GLN A 255 8.35 -10.18 -5.94
N VAL A 256 7.31 -9.35 -6.03
CA VAL A 256 6.86 -8.49 -4.93
C VAL A 256 6.33 -9.33 -3.76
N ALA A 257 5.64 -10.44 -4.02
CA ALA A 257 5.20 -11.36 -2.97
C ALA A 257 6.39 -11.94 -2.20
N GLY A 258 7.47 -12.33 -2.91
CA GLY A 258 8.73 -12.72 -2.29
C GLY A 258 9.32 -11.60 -1.43
N GLN A 259 9.46 -10.39 -1.99
CA GLN A 259 10.01 -9.24 -1.28
C GLN A 259 9.22 -8.86 -0.02
N MET A 260 7.90 -9.03 -0.04
CA MET A 260 7.08 -8.81 1.15
C MET A 260 7.37 -9.83 2.25
N LEU A 261 7.56 -11.10 1.91
CA LEU A 261 7.95 -12.15 2.87
C LEU A 261 9.41 -12.01 3.33
N ASP A 262 10.28 -11.39 2.54
CA ASP A 262 11.66 -11.08 2.94
C ASP A 262 11.76 -10.02 4.04
N LEU A 263 10.72 -9.22 4.24
CA LEU A 263 10.62 -8.30 5.38
C LEU A 263 10.55 -9.04 6.73
N LEU A 264 10.03 -10.26 6.73
CA LEU A 264 9.98 -11.09 7.93
C LEU A 264 11.40 -11.56 8.27
N PRO A 265 11.81 -11.56 9.54
CA PRO A 265 13.01 -12.26 9.98
C PRO A 265 13.01 -13.73 9.53
N SER A 266 14.21 -14.31 9.36
CA SER A 266 14.36 -15.71 8.94
C SER A 266 13.67 -16.65 9.92
N ASP A 267 13.86 -16.42 11.22
CA ASP A 267 13.21 -17.16 12.29
C ASP A 267 12.04 -16.38 12.89
N PRO A 268 10.90 -17.02 13.19
CA PRO A 268 9.76 -16.34 13.81
C PRO A 268 10.07 -15.76 15.19
N ASP A 269 9.98 -14.43 15.30
CA ASP A 269 10.22 -13.68 16.53
C ASP A 269 8.99 -12.85 16.96
N THR A 270 8.48 -13.13 18.15
CA THR A 270 7.36 -12.39 18.76
C THR A 270 7.73 -10.98 19.18
N ALA A 271 8.97 -10.73 19.59
CA ALA A 271 9.41 -9.38 19.97
C ALA A 271 9.41 -8.47 18.73
N TRP A 272 9.98 -8.95 17.62
CA TRP A 272 9.89 -8.27 16.33
C TRP A 272 8.45 -8.10 15.86
N LEU A 273 7.62 -9.15 15.95
CA LEU A 273 6.21 -9.09 15.54
C LEU A 273 5.49 -7.91 16.19
N TYR A 274 5.52 -7.81 17.52
CA TYR A 274 4.76 -6.77 18.23
C TYR A 274 5.46 -5.40 18.28
N GLY A 275 6.80 -5.36 18.22
CA GLY A 275 7.57 -4.12 18.36
C GLY A 275 7.93 -3.44 17.03
N CYS A 276 8.05 -4.21 15.94
CA CYS A 276 8.63 -3.74 14.69
C CYS A 276 7.68 -3.89 13.49
N SER A 277 6.62 -4.70 13.58
CA SER A 277 5.72 -4.97 12.46
C SER A 277 4.31 -4.39 12.68
N PRO A 278 3.52 -4.17 11.62
CA PRO A 278 2.09 -3.88 11.74
C PRO A 278 1.32 -5.15 12.16
N TRP A 279 1.56 -5.63 13.39
CA TRP A 279 1.14 -6.94 13.89
C TRP A 279 -0.35 -7.25 13.69
N TRP A 280 -1.20 -6.23 13.77
CA TRP A 280 -2.66 -6.38 13.66
C TRP A 280 -3.14 -6.75 12.25
N CYS A 281 -2.34 -6.50 11.20
CA CYS A 281 -2.65 -6.88 9.82
C CYS A 281 -1.56 -7.72 9.14
N VAL A 282 -0.50 -8.13 9.86
CA VAL A 282 0.60 -8.89 9.25
C VAL A 282 0.13 -10.24 8.68
N LEU A 283 -0.86 -10.88 9.32
CA LEU A 283 -1.46 -12.12 8.81
C LEU A 283 -1.98 -11.95 7.39
N HIS A 284 -2.62 -10.82 7.11
CA HIS A 284 -3.13 -10.53 5.78
C HIS A 284 -2.01 -10.34 4.76
N TYR A 285 -0.94 -9.63 5.10
CA TYR A 285 0.22 -9.46 4.23
C TYR A 285 0.92 -10.80 3.91
N ILE A 286 1.06 -11.67 4.93
CA ILE A 286 1.58 -13.03 4.74
C ILE A 286 0.67 -13.80 3.79
N MET A 287 -0.64 -13.81 4.03
CA MET A 287 -1.58 -14.58 3.20
C MET A 287 -1.71 -14.03 1.78
N GLN A 288 -1.67 -12.72 1.57
CA GLN A 288 -1.62 -12.12 0.25
C GLN A 288 -0.41 -12.63 -0.55
N SER A 289 0.77 -12.61 0.08
CA SER A 289 2.01 -13.06 -0.56
C SER A 289 2.00 -14.55 -0.84
N VAL A 290 1.63 -15.37 0.15
CA VAL A 290 1.57 -16.84 0.00
C VAL A 290 0.57 -17.23 -1.09
N THR A 291 -0.58 -16.56 -1.18
CA THR A 291 -1.57 -16.84 -2.21
C THR A 291 -0.99 -16.63 -3.62
N VAL A 292 -0.28 -15.51 -3.83
CA VAL A 292 0.38 -15.21 -5.11
C VAL A 292 1.46 -16.24 -5.44
N LEU A 293 2.30 -16.59 -4.46
CA LEU A 293 3.36 -17.59 -4.64
C LEU A 293 2.80 -19.00 -4.91
N MET A 294 1.70 -19.37 -4.25
CA MET A 294 1.02 -20.64 -4.51
C MET A 294 0.36 -20.66 -5.89
N MET A 295 -0.28 -19.57 -6.32
CA MET A 295 -0.84 -19.47 -7.68
C MET A 295 0.25 -19.69 -8.74
N ASP A 296 1.41 -19.05 -8.56
CA ASP A 296 2.56 -19.21 -9.45
C ASP A 296 3.13 -20.65 -9.40
N LEU A 297 3.27 -21.24 -8.21
CA LEU A 297 3.77 -22.61 -8.04
C LEU A 297 2.86 -23.63 -8.75
N VAL A 298 1.54 -23.48 -8.62
CA VAL A 298 0.55 -24.39 -9.23
C VAL A 298 0.50 -24.23 -10.75
N ALA A 299 0.78 -23.04 -11.27
CA ALA A 299 0.77 -22.76 -12.70
C ALA A 299 1.99 -23.31 -13.45
N ARG A 300 3.11 -23.55 -12.75
CA ARG A 300 4.36 -24.00 -13.38
C ARG A 300 4.35 -25.52 -13.63
N PRO A 301 4.54 -25.97 -14.88
CA PRO A 301 4.53 -27.41 -15.20
C PRO A 301 5.85 -28.14 -14.89
N GLU A 302 6.96 -27.42 -14.64
CA GLU A 302 8.29 -28.01 -14.42
C GLU A 302 8.68 -27.99 -12.93
N GLU A 303 8.40 -29.10 -12.23
CA GLU A 303 8.87 -29.33 -10.86
C GLU A 303 10.41 -29.38 -10.81
N GLY A 304 11.02 -28.71 -9.82
CA GLY A 304 12.45 -28.84 -9.51
C GLY A 304 13.39 -27.81 -10.12
N THR A 305 12.87 -26.74 -10.76
CA THR A 305 13.69 -25.58 -11.14
C THR A 305 14.18 -24.81 -9.89
N PRO A 306 15.34 -24.13 -9.94
CA PRO A 306 15.83 -23.34 -8.81
C PRO A 306 14.86 -22.21 -8.40
N GLU A 307 14.10 -21.67 -9.34
CA GLU A 307 13.04 -20.69 -9.05
C GLU A 307 11.88 -21.30 -8.26
N SER A 308 11.42 -22.49 -8.65
CA SER A 308 10.38 -23.24 -7.93
C SER A 308 10.83 -23.57 -6.49
N ALA A 309 12.08 -24.01 -6.31
CA ALA A 309 12.67 -24.26 -4.99
C ALA A 309 12.74 -22.98 -4.13
N GLY A 310 13.07 -21.83 -4.74
CA GLY A 310 13.05 -20.54 -4.05
C GLY A 310 11.65 -20.14 -3.58
N VAL A 311 10.63 -20.30 -4.43
CA VAL A 311 9.23 -20.05 -4.08
C VAL A 311 8.76 -20.97 -2.95
N GLU A 312 9.09 -22.27 -3.01
CA GLU A 312 8.75 -23.23 -1.96
C GLU A 312 9.39 -22.85 -0.61
N ALA A 313 10.66 -22.46 -0.60
CA ALA A 313 11.36 -22.02 0.61
C ALA A 313 10.66 -20.79 1.26
N MET A 314 10.18 -19.86 0.43
CA MET A 314 9.44 -18.69 0.90
C MET A 314 8.07 -19.05 1.48
N ILE A 315 7.35 -19.99 0.86
CA ILE A 315 6.09 -20.52 1.40
C ILE A 315 6.34 -21.22 2.73
N ARG A 316 7.40 -22.04 2.85
CA ARG A 316 7.78 -22.69 4.11
C ARG A 316 8.11 -21.70 5.21
N LYS A 317 8.87 -20.63 4.90
CA LYS A 317 9.11 -19.53 5.85
C LYS A 317 7.81 -18.91 6.34
N ALA A 318 6.86 -18.65 5.44
CA ALA A 318 5.55 -18.13 5.82
C ALA A 318 4.77 -19.09 6.73
N ILE A 319 4.78 -20.40 6.44
CA ILE A 319 4.15 -21.42 7.30
C ILE A 319 4.77 -21.43 8.71
N LEU A 320 6.09 -21.28 8.85
CA LEU A 320 6.75 -21.16 10.15
C LEU A 320 6.28 -19.93 10.93
N TRP A 321 6.15 -18.79 10.26
CA TRP A 321 5.60 -17.57 10.86
C TRP A 321 4.13 -17.74 11.27
N LEU A 322 3.30 -18.34 10.40
CA LEU A 322 1.90 -18.64 10.71
C LEU A 322 1.79 -19.59 11.90
N SER A 323 2.66 -20.60 12.00
CA SER A 323 2.72 -21.50 13.16
C SER A 323 3.02 -20.76 14.46
N LYS A 324 4.00 -19.84 14.44
CA LYS A 324 4.30 -19.02 15.62
C LYS A 324 3.12 -18.15 16.03
N MET A 325 2.45 -17.52 15.06
CA MET A 325 1.27 -16.68 15.30
C MET A 325 0.06 -17.49 15.77
N ALA A 326 -0.10 -18.73 15.28
CA ALA A 326 -1.20 -19.64 15.62
C ALA A 326 -1.29 -19.93 17.12
N THR A 327 -0.18 -19.79 17.85
CA THR A 327 -0.17 -19.93 19.33
C THR A 327 -1.07 -18.92 20.05
N LYS A 328 -1.42 -17.81 19.41
CA LYS A 328 -2.25 -16.73 19.97
C LYS A 328 -3.43 -16.31 19.07
N ASP A 329 -3.43 -16.67 17.79
CA ASP A 329 -4.47 -16.29 16.83
C ASP A 329 -5.02 -17.52 16.08
N PRO A 330 -6.29 -17.92 16.33
CA PRO A 330 -6.95 -19.00 15.59
C PRO A 330 -7.02 -18.77 14.08
N SER A 331 -6.98 -17.51 13.62
CA SER A 331 -6.97 -17.19 12.19
C SER A 331 -5.64 -17.55 11.54
N ALA A 332 -4.53 -17.31 12.24
CA ALA A 332 -3.20 -17.77 11.82
C ALA A 332 -3.12 -19.31 11.79
N MET A 333 -3.77 -19.99 12.75
CA MET A 333 -3.86 -21.47 12.73
C MET A 333 -4.59 -21.97 11.48
N ARG A 334 -5.76 -21.40 11.15
CA ARG A 334 -6.49 -21.78 9.92
C ARG A 334 -5.68 -21.51 8.66
N ALA A 335 -5.03 -20.35 8.59
CA ALA A 335 -4.14 -19.99 7.50
C ALA A 335 -2.98 -20.98 7.33
N GLN A 336 -2.34 -21.38 8.43
CA GLN A 336 -1.26 -22.37 8.44
C GLN A 336 -1.74 -23.71 7.86
N LEU A 337 -2.85 -24.23 8.37
CA LEU A 337 -3.40 -25.52 7.93
C LEU A 337 -3.77 -25.51 6.44
N LEU A 338 -4.38 -24.43 5.96
CA LEU A 338 -4.69 -24.25 4.54
C LEU A 338 -3.41 -24.27 3.68
N CYS A 339 -2.37 -23.57 4.11
CA CYS A 339 -1.11 -23.53 3.37
C CYS A 339 -0.45 -24.92 3.30
N ILE A 340 -0.46 -25.67 4.40
CA ILE A 340 0.09 -27.03 4.45
C ILE A 340 -0.72 -27.96 3.53
N ASP A 341 -2.05 -27.90 3.58
CA ASP A 341 -2.93 -28.73 2.72
C ASP A 341 -2.67 -28.46 1.23
N ILE A 342 -2.61 -27.19 0.80
CA ILE A 342 -2.32 -26.86 -0.60
C ILE A 342 -0.92 -27.33 -1.00
N LEU A 343 0.10 -27.08 -0.16
CA LEU A 343 1.47 -27.46 -0.47
C LEU A 343 1.64 -28.98 -0.57
N THR A 344 1.04 -29.75 0.34
CA THR A 344 1.14 -31.23 0.33
C THR A 344 0.46 -31.86 -0.87
N ARG A 345 -0.63 -31.26 -1.39
CA ARG A 345 -1.30 -31.74 -2.61
C ARG A 345 -0.48 -31.51 -3.88
N HIS A 346 0.31 -30.44 -3.91
CA HIS A 346 1.11 -30.07 -5.08
C HIS A 346 2.55 -30.58 -5.03
N SER A 347 3.12 -30.74 -3.84
CA SER A 347 4.45 -31.30 -3.66
C SER A 347 4.34 -32.81 -3.39
N SER A 348 4.41 -33.61 -4.46
CA SER A 348 4.51 -35.09 -4.39
C SER A 348 5.66 -35.61 -3.49
N ARG A 349 6.59 -34.71 -3.09
CA ARG A 349 7.79 -34.98 -2.29
C ARG A 349 7.70 -34.62 -0.79
N LEU A 350 6.73 -33.80 -0.34
CA LEU A 350 6.63 -33.35 1.06
C LEU A 350 5.88 -34.30 2.00
N ALA A 351 5.07 -35.21 1.47
CA ALA A 351 4.30 -36.15 2.29
C ALA A 351 5.21 -37.01 3.20
N MET A 352 6.49 -37.20 2.83
CA MET A 352 7.44 -38.01 3.60
C MET A 352 8.23 -37.25 4.69
N GLU A 353 8.32 -35.92 4.67
CA GLU A 353 9.12 -35.18 5.67
C GLU A 353 8.29 -34.66 6.85
N ILE A 354 6.97 -34.48 6.67
CA ILE A 354 6.08 -34.01 7.75
C ILE A 354 5.77 -35.14 8.75
N GLU A 355 5.81 -36.41 8.34
CA GLU A 355 5.60 -37.55 9.26
C GLU A 355 6.77 -37.80 10.23
N VAL A 356 7.95 -37.20 10.00
CA VAL A 356 9.17 -37.47 10.79
C VAL A 356 9.49 -36.33 11.78
N GLY A 357 8.71 -35.24 11.80
CA GLY A 357 9.07 -34.01 12.54
C GLY A 357 7.91 -33.25 13.18
N ILE A 358 6.97 -33.95 13.80
CA ILE A 358 6.05 -33.37 14.80
C ILE A 358 6.36 -33.96 16.18
#